data_AF-A0A924AQ09-F1
#
_entry.id   AF-A0A924AQ09-F1
#
_cell.length_a   1.000
_cell.length_b   1.000
_cell.length_c   1.000
_cell.angle_alpha   90.00
_cell.angle_beta   90.00
_cell.angle_gamma   90.00
#
_symmetry.space_group_name_H-M   'P 1'
#
loop_
_entity.id
_entity.type
_entity.pdbx_description
1 polymer ?
#
loop_
_entity_poly.entity_id
_entity_poly.type
_entity_poly.pdbx_seq_one_letter_code
_entity_poly.pdbx_strand_id
1 'polypeptide(L)'
;MNTRTMVSEKVGEDNYIPAYYSPSPDGQQIAVVEEYPGLPRGLVIRTLRTNQRRLLVPLAEGVTGKSRIGHTQAAWAGEANVIFWTGNCSLFRTDPTTGATTKLRDGCVNSRYEQVAAAPDGSFVIATKYEQRYLGNDSLEVSSTAWKIAGDGSWEERLPK
;
A
#
# COMPACT_ATOMS: atom_id res chain seq x y z
N MET A 1 -0.28 -24.07 -21.79
CA MET A 1 -0.93 -23.39 -20.64
C MET A 1 -0.35 -24.00 -19.38
N ASN A 2 0.42 -23.24 -18.59
CA ASN A 2 0.98 -23.73 -17.32
C ASN A 2 0.24 -23.06 -16.16
N THR A 3 -0.57 -23.85 -15.48
CA THR A 3 -1.19 -23.54 -14.18
C THR A 3 -0.07 -23.47 -13.13
N ARG A 4 0.20 -22.27 -12.60
CA ARG A 4 1.09 -22.09 -11.45
C ARG A 4 0.31 -22.31 -10.16
N THR A 5 0.60 -23.40 -9.48
CA THR A 5 0.17 -23.69 -8.11
C THR A 5 0.73 -22.63 -7.17
N MET A 6 -0.13 -21.90 -6.46
CA MET A 6 0.27 -21.01 -5.37
C MET A 6 0.69 -21.86 -4.17
N VAL A 7 1.94 -21.75 -3.76
CA VAL A 7 2.44 -22.36 -2.52
C VAL A 7 2.03 -21.43 -1.37
N SER A 8 1.00 -21.79 -0.62
CA SER A 8 0.77 -21.23 0.72
C SER A 8 1.68 -21.97 1.68
N GLU A 9 2.88 -21.46 1.91
CA GLU A 9 3.75 -22.01 2.95
C GLU A 9 3.28 -21.47 4.31
N LYS A 10 2.92 -22.40 5.20
CA LYS A 10 2.42 -22.13 6.54
C LYS A 10 3.58 -21.56 7.38
N VAL A 11 3.74 -20.24 7.38
CA VAL A 11 4.65 -19.55 8.29
C VAL A 11 3.99 -19.54 9.69
N GLY A 12 4.78 -19.84 10.72
CA GLY A 12 4.35 -20.30 12.06
C GLY A 12 3.32 -19.48 12.83
N GLU A 13 2.81 -20.11 13.91
CA GLU A 13 1.62 -19.89 14.75
C GLU A 13 1.35 -18.51 15.37
N ASP A 14 1.89 -17.42 14.83
CA ASP A 14 1.35 -16.09 15.08
C ASP A 14 0.39 -15.76 13.92
N ASN A 15 -0.75 -15.14 14.20
CA ASN A 15 -1.81 -14.82 13.23
C ASN A 15 -1.36 -13.82 12.13
N TYR A 16 -0.44 -14.23 11.25
CA TYR A 16 0.06 -13.50 10.11
C TYR A 16 -0.83 -13.80 8.89
N ILE A 17 -1.79 -12.94 8.62
CA ILE A 17 -2.50 -12.94 7.35
C ILE A 17 -1.92 -11.78 6.52
N PRO A 18 -1.10 -12.03 5.49
CA PRO A 18 -0.69 -10.95 4.60
C PRO A 18 -1.96 -10.36 3.99
N ALA A 19 -2.21 -9.07 4.25
CA ALA A 19 -3.44 -8.43 3.80
C ALA A 19 -3.49 -8.36 2.27
N TYR A 20 -2.35 -8.12 1.62
CA TYR A 20 -2.21 -8.01 0.16
C TYR A 20 -0.80 -8.37 -0.32
N TYR A 21 -0.71 -8.96 -1.51
CA TYR A 21 0.54 -9.27 -2.21
C TYR A 21 0.58 -8.60 -3.58
N SER A 22 1.73 -8.03 -3.94
CA SER A 22 1.98 -7.51 -5.29
C SER A 22 3.29 -8.12 -5.81
N PRO A 23 3.24 -9.08 -6.75
CA PRO A 23 4.45 -9.69 -7.30
C PRO A 23 5.17 -8.71 -8.22
N SER A 24 6.51 -8.77 -8.22
CA SER A 24 7.31 -8.10 -9.24
C SER A 24 7.07 -8.76 -10.61
N PRO A 25 7.26 -8.02 -11.73
CA PRO A 25 7.02 -8.55 -13.08
C PRO A 25 7.86 -9.79 -13.41
N ASP A 26 9.10 -9.84 -12.91
CA ASP A 26 10.03 -10.96 -13.10
C ASP A 26 9.72 -12.17 -12.20
N GLY A 27 8.73 -12.03 -11.31
CA GLY A 27 8.34 -13.04 -10.33
C GLY A 27 9.45 -13.41 -9.35
N GLN A 28 10.46 -12.54 -9.16
CA GLN A 28 11.57 -12.78 -8.23
C GLN A 28 11.31 -12.17 -6.86
N GLN A 29 10.40 -11.21 -6.77
CA GLN A 29 10.08 -10.49 -5.56
C GLN A 29 8.58 -10.42 -5.35
N ILE A 30 8.18 -10.29 -4.08
CA ILE A 30 6.82 -9.96 -3.70
C ILE A 30 6.86 -8.80 -2.72
N ALA A 31 6.01 -7.81 -2.96
CA ALA A 31 5.70 -6.77 -2.01
C ALA A 31 4.55 -7.30 -1.14
N VAL A 32 4.79 -7.38 0.16
CA VAL A 32 3.85 -7.85 1.16
C VAL A 32 3.70 -6.76 2.18
N VAL A 33 2.47 -6.48 2.59
CA VAL A 33 2.24 -5.57 3.70
C VAL A 33 2.09 -6.43 4.96
N GLU A 34 2.93 -6.16 5.95
CA GLU A 34 2.94 -6.88 7.22
C GLU A 34 2.57 -5.95 8.37
N GLU A 35 1.66 -6.42 9.23
CA GLU A 35 1.34 -5.79 10.50
C GLU A 35 2.14 -6.48 11.61
N TYR A 36 2.83 -5.69 12.41
CA TYR A 36 3.58 -6.18 13.57
C TYR A 36 2.96 -5.60 14.85
N PRO A 37 2.57 -6.44 15.83
CA PRO A 37 2.08 -5.95 17.11
C PRO A 37 3.09 -4.99 17.76
N GLY A 38 2.66 -3.77 18.08
CA GLY A 38 3.51 -2.75 18.71
C GLY A 38 4.46 -2.00 17.77
N LEU A 39 4.47 -2.31 16.48
CA LEU A 39 5.25 -1.58 15.47
C LEU A 39 4.33 -0.91 14.43
N PRO A 40 4.81 0.17 13.78
CA PRO A 40 4.15 0.72 12.61
C PRO A 40 3.98 -0.34 11.50
N ARG A 41 2.85 -0.30 10.78
CA ARG A 41 2.61 -1.15 9.58
C ARG A 41 3.75 -0.98 8.58
N GLY A 42 4.33 -2.09 8.11
CA GLY A 42 5.48 -2.08 7.21
C GLY A 42 5.16 -2.68 5.84
N LEU A 43 5.76 -2.11 4.80
CA LEU A 43 5.94 -2.82 3.54
C LEU A 43 7.18 -3.71 3.67
N VAL A 44 7.01 -5.00 3.38
CA VAL A 44 8.06 -6.01 3.35
C VAL A 44 8.21 -6.50 1.93
N ILE A 45 9.39 -6.33 1.39
CA ILE A 45 9.73 -6.85 0.07
C ILE A 45 10.54 -8.11 0.29
N ARG A 46 10.04 -9.25 -0.23
CA ARG A 46 10.66 -10.56 -0.08
C ARG A 46 11.19 -11.04 -1.42
N THR A 47 12.45 -11.44 -1.47
CA THR A 47 13.05 -12.14 -2.61
C THR A 47 12.72 -13.64 -2.53
N LEU A 48 12.27 -14.24 -3.63
CA LEU A 48 11.78 -15.62 -3.69
C LEU A 48 12.89 -16.68 -3.91
N ARG A 49 14.12 -16.29 -4.29
CA ARG A 49 15.24 -17.23 -4.43
C ARG A 49 16.08 -17.29 -3.16
N THR A 50 16.06 -18.47 -2.51
CA THR A 50 16.97 -19.09 -1.51
C THR A 50 17.50 -18.27 -0.32
N ASN A 51 17.55 -16.94 -0.39
CA ASN A 51 17.86 -16.02 0.69
C ASN A 51 16.73 -14.98 0.75
N GLN A 52 15.81 -15.17 1.70
CA GLN A 52 14.78 -14.17 2.00
C GLN A 52 15.47 -12.88 2.47
N ARG A 53 15.65 -11.91 1.58
CA ARG A 53 15.95 -10.54 1.99
C ARG A 53 14.63 -9.88 2.35
N ARG A 54 14.50 -9.41 3.59
CA ARG A 54 13.39 -8.55 4.03
C ARG A 54 13.90 -7.12 4.03
N LEU A 55 13.32 -6.28 3.18
CA LEU A 55 13.46 -4.83 3.30
C LEU A 55 12.27 -4.33 4.11
N LEU A 56 12.54 -3.90 5.34
CA LEU A 56 11.55 -3.23 6.18
C LEU A 56 11.57 -1.75 5.83
N VAL A 57 10.41 -1.24 5.42
CA VAL A 57 10.21 0.19 5.24
C VAL A 57 9.74 0.80 6.56
N PRO A 58 10.58 1.57 7.28
CA PRO A 58 10.13 2.28 8.47
C PRO A 58 9.17 3.41 8.08
N LEU A 59 8.03 3.51 8.77
CA LEU A 59 7.14 4.66 8.63
C LEU A 59 7.84 5.91 9.18
N ALA A 60 7.81 7.01 8.43
CA ALA A 60 8.12 8.33 8.96
C ALA A 60 7.13 8.69 10.07
N GLU A 61 7.62 9.33 11.13
CA GLU A 61 6.86 9.76 12.30
C GLU A 61 5.58 10.54 11.91
N GLY A 62 4.47 10.25 12.60
CA GLY A 62 3.17 10.88 12.36
C GLY A 62 1.97 9.93 12.37
N VAL A 63 2.21 8.62 12.42
CA VAL A 63 1.16 7.59 12.49
C VAL A 63 0.78 7.28 13.94
N THR A 64 0.41 8.29 14.71
CA THR A 64 -0.14 8.12 16.07
C THR A 64 -1.66 8.05 15.99
N GLY A 65 -2.16 6.90 15.55
CA GLY A 65 -3.61 6.63 15.56
C GLY A 65 -3.86 5.15 15.78
N LYS A 66 -4.65 4.83 16.82
CA LYS A 66 -5.22 3.50 17.05
C LYS A 66 -6.25 3.20 15.94
N SER A 67 -5.80 3.03 14.70
CA SER A 67 -6.68 2.66 13.59
C SER A 67 -6.84 1.14 13.59
N ARG A 68 -8.00 0.69 14.07
CA ARG A 68 -8.45 -0.70 13.92
C ARG A 68 -8.76 -0.95 12.44
N ILE A 69 -8.23 -2.08 11.93
CA ILE A 69 -8.68 -2.81 10.72
C ILE A 69 -8.23 -2.20 9.36
N GLY A 70 -7.22 -2.82 8.73
CA GLY A 70 -7.50 -3.66 7.54
C GLY A 70 -7.36 -3.16 6.10
N HIS A 71 -6.74 -2.02 5.75
CA HIS A 71 -6.79 -1.53 4.35
C HIS A 71 -5.47 -0.99 3.80
N THR A 72 -4.40 -1.75 3.95
CA THR A 72 -3.13 -1.42 3.29
C THR A 72 -2.93 -2.33 2.08
N GLN A 73 -3.04 -1.75 0.89
CA GLN A 73 -2.77 -2.42 -0.38
C GLN A 73 -1.43 -1.97 -0.95
N ALA A 74 -0.85 -2.79 -1.83
CA ALA A 74 0.35 -2.46 -2.59
C ALA A 74 0.15 -2.81 -4.07
N ALA A 75 0.71 -1.97 -4.94
CA ALA A 75 0.73 -2.14 -6.39
C ALA A 75 2.16 -1.91 -6.91
N TRP A 76 2.70 -2.92 -7.59
CA TRP A 76 3.99 -2.83 -8.26
C TRP A 76 3.82 -2.19 -9.64
N ALA A 77 4.49 -1.06 -9.86
CA ALA A 77 4.69 -0.49 -11.19
C ALA A 77 5.89 -1.18 -11.84
N GLY A 78 5.58 -2.13 -12.73
CA GLY A 78 6.57 -3.11 -13.18
C GLY A 78 7.75 -2.55 -13.96
N GLU A 79 7.51 -1.64 -14.88
CA GLU A 79 8.54 -1.07 -15.77
C GLU A 79 9.40 -0.04 -15.04
N ALA A 80 8.79 0.77 -14.16
CA ALA A 80 9.52 1.71 -13.32
C ALA A 80 10.22 1.05 -12.12
N ASN A 81 9.91 -0.21 -11.83
CA ASN A 81 10.37 -0.94 -10.67
C ASN A 81 10.16 -0.15 -9.36
N VAL A 82 8.94 0.31 -9.13
CA VAL A 82 8.55 0.99 -7.88
C VAL A 82 7.26 0.39 -7.32
N ILE A 83 7.09 0.48 -6.00
CA ILE A 83 5.89 0.00 -5.32
C ILE A 83 5.12 1.19 -4.78
N PHE A 84 3.84 1.27 -5.14
CA PHE A 84 2.89 2.20 -4.53
C PHE A 84 2.06 1.46 -3.50
N TRP A 85 1.82 2.06 -2.34
CA TRP A 85 1.06 1.37 -1.29
C TRP A 85 0.35 2.34 -0.32
N THR A 86 -0.73 1.86 0.29
CA THR A 86 -1.59 2.67 1.16
C THR A 86 -1.30 2.42 2.64
N GLY A 87 -0.47 3.25 3.28
CA GLY A 87 -0.27 3.15 4.72
C GLY A 87 -1.46 3.75 5.50
N ASN A 88 -1.37 3.74 6.83
CA ASN A 88 -2.41 4.29 7.69
C ASN A 88 -2.60 5.79 7.35
N CYS A 89 -3.68 6.06 6.61
CA CYS A 89 -4.07 7.39 6.14
C CYS A 89 -3.07 8.06 5.18
N SER A 90 -2.27 7.34 4.41
CA SER A 90 -1.32 7.97 3.48
C SER A 90 -1.00 7.09 2.28
N LEU A 91 -0.60 7.71 1.18
CA LEU A 91 -0.11 7.03 -0.01
C LEU A 91 1.41 7.18 -0.09
N PHE A 92 2.09 6.07 -0.41
CA PHE A 92 3.55 6.00 -0.42
C PHE A 92 4.06 5.44 -1.75
N ARG A 93 5.29 5.81 -2.08
CA ARG A 93 6.13 5.22 -3.13
C ARG A 93 7.39 4.66 -2.50
N THR A 94 7.75 3.45 -2.86
CA THR A 94 8.94 2.76 -2.36
C THR A 94 9.80 2.26 -3.52
N ASP A 95 11.10 2.51 -3.45
CA ASP A 95 12.10 1.82 -4.26
C ASP A 95 12.36 0.42 -3.67
N PRO A 96 12.04 -0.66 -4.41
CA PRO A 96 12.17 -2.02 -3.91
C PRO A 96 13.61 -2.50 -3.76
N THR A 97 14.58 -1.81 -4.36
CA THR A 97 16.00 -2.19 -4.30
C THR A 97 16.65 -1.67 -3.02
N THR A 98 16.32 -0.44 -2.64
CA THR A 98 16.93 0.27 -1.52
C THR A 98 16.04 0.27 -0.27
N GLY A 99 14.73 0.09 -0.44
CA GLY A 99 13.73 0.29 0.62
C GLY A 99 13.46 1.77 0.91
N ALA A 100 14.02 2.69 0.12
CA ALA A 100 13.77 4.12 0.28
C ALA A 100 12.29 4.42 -0.01
N THR A 101 11.64 5.12 0.91
CA THR A 101 10.20 5.39 0.83
C THR A 101 9.92 6.87 0.92
N THR A 102 9.08 7.32 0.00
CA THR A 102 8.59 8.70 -0.09
C THR A 102 7.09 8.68 0.16
N LYS A 103 6.63 9.52 1.09
CA LYS A 103 5.20 9.79 1.25
C LYS A 103 4.75 10.71 0.12
N LEU A 104 3.77 10.29 -0.65
CA LEU A 104 3.21 11.06 -1.77
C LEU A 104 2.06 11.97 -1.31
N ARG A 105 1.18 11.43 -0.46
CA ARG A 105 -0.04 12.12 0.00
C ARG A 105 -0.38 11.77 1.43
N ASP A 106 -0.81 12.79 2.16
CA ASP A 106 -1.51 12.66 3.43
C ASP A 106 -3.02 12.51 3.19
N GLY A 107 -3.64 11.61 3.94
CA GLY A 107 -5.10 11.44 4.01
C GLY A 107 -5.69 11.84 5.37
N CYS A 108 -4.89 12.30 6.35
CA CYS A 108 -5.39 12.45 7.72
C CYS A 108 -6.33 13.65 7.96
N VAL A 109 -7.12 13.49 9.05
CA VAL A 109 -8.41 14.07 9.43
C VAL A 109 -9.57 13.64 8.52
N ASN A 110 -10.28 12.60 8.99
CA ASN A 110 -11.49 12.02 8.39
C ASN A 110 -11.34 11.43 6.98
N SER A 111 -10.13 11.13 6.49
CA SER A 111 -9.98 10.35 5.27
C SER A 111 -8.83 9.34 5.33
N ARG A 112 -8.81 8.40 4.38
CA ARG A 112 -7.72 7.43 4.19
C ARG A 112 -7.72 6.89 2.77
N TYR A 113 -6.56 6.48 2.27
CA TYR A 113 -6.47 5.69 1.04
C TYR A 113 -6.63 4.21 1.38
N GLU A 114 -7.44 3.48 0.60
CA GLU A 114 -7.79 2.08 0.89
C GLU A 114 -7.29 1.11 -0.18
N GLN A 115 -7.38 1.50 -1.45
CA GLN A 115 -6.94 0.68 -2.58
C GLN A 115 -6.00 1.45 -3.48
N VAL A 116 -5.15 0.72 -4.19
CA VAL A 116 -4.16 1.30 -5.09
C VAL A 116 -3.92 0.42 -6.31
N ALA A 117 -3.78 1.06 -7.47
CA ALA A 117 -3.33 0.45 -8.72
C ALA A 117 -2.35 1.42 -9.38
N ALA A 118 -1.28 0.91 -9.97
CA ALA A 118 -0.24 1.74 -10.57
C ALA A 118 -0.17 1.54 -12.08
N ALA A 119 0.15 2.62 -12.81
CA ALA A 119 0.58 2.48 -14.20
C ALA A 119 1.90 1.67 -14.26
N PRO A 120 2.11 0.80 -15.26
CA PRO A 120 3.33 -0.01 -15.34
C PRO A 120 4.61 0.81 -15.34
N ASP A 121 4.59 1.96 -16.02
CA ASP A 121 5.68 2.94 -16.10
C ASP A 121 5.84 3.81 -14.84
N GLY A 122 4.99 3.59 -13.83
CA GLY A 122 4.98 4.35 -12.59
C GLY A 122 4.65 5.84 -12.74
N SER A 123 4.17 6.29 -13.91
CA SER A 123 3.89 7.70 -14.18
C SER A 123 2.72 8.24 -13.36
N PHE A 124 1.76 7.37 -13.02
CA PHE A 124 0.67 7.68 -12.12
C PHE A 124 0.21 6.46 -11.34
N VAL A 125 -0.55 6.75 -10.29
CA VAL A 125 -1.21 5.79 -9.44
C VAL A 125 -2.68 6.17 -9.29
N ILE A 126 -3.57 5.19 -9.36
CA ILE A 126 -4.97 5.34 -9.01
C ILE A 126 -5.13 4.84 -7.58
N ALA A 127 -5.66 5.68 -6.71
CA ALA A 127 -5.97 5.30 -5.33
C ALA A 127 -7.43 5.60 -5.01
N THR A 128 -8.09 4.70 -4.29
CA THR A 128 -9.40 4.99 -3.73
C THR A 128 -9.22 5.65 -2.37
N LYS A 129 -9.85 6.80 -2.21
CA LYS A 129 -9.86 7.57 -0.97
C LYS A 129 -11.23 7.47 -0.34
N TYR A 130 -11.26 6.94 0.87
CA TYR A 130 -12.40 6.94 1.76
C TYR A 130 -12.41 8.26 2.53
N GLU A 131 -13.52 8.98 2.48
CA GLU A 131 -13.69 10.28 3.14
C GLU A 131 -14.97 10.27 3.98
N GLN A 132 -14.82 10.73 5.22
CA GLN A 132 -15.87 10.99 6.18
C GLN A 132 -16.04 12.50 6.33
N ARG A 133 -17.25 13.00 6.16
CA ARG A 133 -17.57 14.41 6.37
C ARG A 133 -18.71 14.52 7.36
N TYR A 134 -18.50 15.32 8.41
CA TYR A 134 -19.58 15.65 9.34
C TYR A 134 -20.46 16.73 8.72
N LEU A 135 -21.76 16.47 8.62
CA LEU A 135 -22.75 17.37 8.03
C LEU A 135 -23.52 18.19 9.08
N GLY A 136 -23.25 17.98 10.37
CA GLY A 136 -23.99 18.57 11.49
C GLY A 136 -24.51 17.52 12.46
N ASN A 137 -25.22 17.95 13.51
CA ASN A 137 -25.56 17.33 14.81
C ASN A 137 -25.67 15.80 14.99
N ASP A 138 -25.74 14.96 13.95
CA ASP A 138 -25.54 13.50 14.01
C ASP A 138 -25.39 12.88 12.59
N SER A 139 -25.09 13.69 11.57
CA SER A 139 -25.07 13.24 10.17
C SER A 139 -23.65 13.12 9.65
N LEU A 140 -23.29 11.90 9.21
CA LEU A 140 -22.01 11.57 8.60
C LEU A 140 -22.23 11.24 7.13
N GLU A 141 -21.57 11.97 6.24
CA GLU A 141 -21.41 11.56 4.86
C GLU A 141 -20.17 10.69 4.73
N VAL A 142 -20.32 9.54 4.09
CA VAL A 142 -19.23 8.63 3.80
C VAL A 142 -19.16 8.47 2.28
N SER A 143 -17.98 8.70 1.71
CA SER A 143 -17.76 8.51 0.28
C SER A 143 -16.45 7.81 0.00
N SER A 144 -16.44 6.98 -1.04
CA SER A 144 -15.22 6.46 -1.65
C SER A 144 -15.08 7.04 -3.04
N THR A 145 -13.94 7.65 -3.32
CA THR A 145 -13.66 8.33 -4.59
C THR A 145 -12.32 7.86 -5.14
N ALA A 146 -12.24 7.59 -6.44
CA ALA A 146 -10.98 7.30 -7.10
C ALA A 146 -10.22 8.58 -7.46
N TRP A 147 -8.92 8.57 -7.23
CA TRP A 147 -8.01 9.67 -7.51
C TRP A 147 -6.87 9.18 -8.36
N LYS A 148 -6.54 9.92 -9.42
CA LYS A 148 -5.33 9.74 -10.19
C LYS A 148 -4.27 10.69 -9.64
N ILE A 149 -3.13 10.15 -9.24
CA ILE A 149 -2.05 10.90 -8.59
C ILE A 149 -0.78 10.66 -9.39
N ALA A 150 0.01 11.70 -9.61
CA ALA A 150 1.31 11.58 -10.25
C ALA A 150 2.21 10.58 -9.49
N GLY A 151 3.06 9.84 -10.21
CA GLY A 151 3.99 8.88 -9.58
C GLY A 151 4.97 9.51 -8.60
N ASP A 152 5.27 10.80 -8.76
CA ASP A 152 6.07 11.61 -7.85
C ASP A 152 5.23 12.37 -6.82
N GLY A 153 3.91 12.30 -6.89
CA GLY A 153 3.00 13.06 -6.04
C GLY A 153 2.95 14.56 -6.39
N SER A 154 3.39 15.01 -7.55
CA SER A 154 3.32 16.43 -7.92
C SER A 154 1.89 16.96 -8.10
N TRP A 155 0.95 16.11 -8.54
CA TRP A 155 -0.44 16.48 -8.77
C TRP A 155 -1.41 15.35 -8.46
N GLU A 156 -2.69 15.69 -8.28
CA GLU A 156 -3.79 14.75 -8.17
C GLU A 156 -5.06 15.25 -8.85
N GLU A 157 -5.85 14.32 -9.36
CA GLU A 157 -7.10 14.56 -10.06
C GLU A 157 -8.18 13.63 -9.52
N ARG A 158 -9.33 14.20 -9.17
CA ARG A 158 -10.51 13.44 -8.79
C ARG A 158 -11.13 12.83 -10.03
N LEU A 159 -11.26 11.50 -10.08
CA LEU A 159 -11.91 10.84 -11.19
C LEU A 159 -13.44 10.91 -11.05
N PRO A 160 -14.18 11.08 -12.16
CA PRO A 160 -15.63 10.99 -12.14
C PRO A 160 -16.08 9.59 -11.74
N LYS A 161 -17.25 9.51 -11.08
CA LYS A 161 -17.90 8.25 -10.71
C LYS A 161 -18.46 7.53 -11.93
#